data_AF-A0A1H0DPV1-F1
#
_entry.id   AF-A0A1H0DPV1-F1
#
_cell.length_a   1.000
_cell.length_b   1.000
_cell.length_c   1.000
_cell.angle_alpha   90.00
_cell.angle_beta   90.00
_cell.angle_gamma   90.00
#
_symmetry.space_group_name_H-M   'P 1'
#
loop_
_entity.id
_entity.type
_entity.pdbx_description
1 polymer ?
#
loop_
_entity_poly.entity_id
_entity_poly.type
_entity_poly.pdbx_seq_one_letter_code
_entity_poly.pdbx_strand_id
1 'polypeptide(L)'
;MKTDHRIVVLGAGSAAIGVADMISTALVDEGLTQQQAADRFWFVDIDGLLVRSRSELTPEQRIYGRDDTEVRHWGAGAPDLARVVGAVRPTVLIGLSTSHGAFTEQVVRTMADVCDRPVILPLSNPTSHAEADPADLARWTGGRALVATGSPFPPLKVDGREVPVAQANNVYVFPAIGLAVTPAGPPGSPAE
;
A
#
# COMPACT_ATOMS: atom_id res chain seq x y z
N MET A 1 13.25 -6.51 -13.59
CA MET A 1 11.88 -7.07 -13.55
C MET A 1 11.24 -6.98 -12.17
N LYS A 2 11.87 -7.42 -11.06
CA LYS A 2 11.29 -7.28 -9.70
C LYS A 2 11.37 -5.86 -9.09
N THR A 3 12.33 -5.04 -9.51
CA THR A 3 12.62 -3.71 -8.91
C THR A 3 12.01 -2.53 -9.67
N ASP A 4 11.23 -2.79 -10.71
CA ASP A 4 10.67 -1.78 -11.62
C ASP A 4 9.30 -1.23 -11.17
N HIS A 5 8.84 -1.67 -10.00
CA HIS A 5 7.57 -1.25 -9.45
C HIS A 5 7.58 0.23 -9.07
N ARG A 6 6.44 0.88 -9.35
CA ARG A 6 6.11 2.22 -8.85
C ARG A 6 4.97 2.06 -7.88
N ILE A 7 5.21 2.46 -6.64
CA ILE A 7 4.35 2.18 -5.50
C ILE A 7 3.74 3.51 -5.03
N VAL A 8 2.43 3.65 -5.17
CA VAL A 8 1.71 4.78 -4.57
C VAL A 8 1.08 4.30 -3.27
N VAL A 9 1.26 5.08 -2.21
CA VAL A 9 0.71 4.80 -0.89
C VAL A 9 -0.21 5.95 -0.50
N LEU A 10 -1.48 5.65 -0.26
CA LEU A 10 -2.44 6.58 0.31
C LEU A 10 -2.43 6.44 1.83
N GLY A 11 -2.10 7.53 2.52
CA GLY A 11 -1.83 7.56 3.95
C GLY A 11 -0.31 7.58 4.22
N ALA A 12 0.12 8.51 5.08
CA ALA A 12 1.53 8.69 5.46
C ALA A 12 1.75 8.52 6.98
N GLY A 13 0.85 7.80 7.66
CA GLY A 13 0.99 7.46 9.07
C GLY A 13 2.05 6.38 9.33
N SER A 14 2.29 6.08 10.60
CA SER A 14 3.31 5.11 11.03
C SER A 14 3.17 3.73 10.39
N ALA A 15 1.94 3.23 10.23
CA ALA A 15 1.69 1.95 9.56
C ALA A 15 2.13 1.97 8.09
N ALA A 16 1.86 3.07 7.37
CA ALA A 16 2.22 3.23 5.98
C ALA A 16 3.73 3.35 5.78
N ILE A 17 4.40 4.10 6.65
CA ILE A 17 5.86 4.20 6.69
C ILE A 17 6.49 2.84 7.00
N GLY A 18 6.01 2.13 8.03
CA GLY A 18 6.56 0.81 8.38
C GLY A 18 6.40 -0.23 7.26
N VAL A 19 5.28 -0.21 6.54
CA VAL A 19 5.09 -1.07 5.35
C VAL A 19 6.09 -0.70 4.25
N ALA A 20 6.28 0.60 3.97
CA ALA A 20 7.25 1.03 2.98
C ALA A 20 8.69 0.69 3.38
N ASP A 21 9.06 0.80 4.66
CA ASP A 21 10.39 0.44 5.15
C ASP A 21 10.68 -1.06 4.93
N MET A 22 9.70 -1.93 5.20
CA MET A 22 9.85 -3.37 4.94
C MET A 22 10.01 -3.67 3.45
N ILE A 23 9.21 -3.03 2.59
CA ILE A 23 9.31 -3.21 1.14
C ILE A 23 10.65 -2.62 0.63
N SER A 24 11.06 -1.47 1.13
CA SER A 24 12.33 -0.82 0.80
C SER A 24 13.52 -1.70 1.19
N THR A 25 13.47 -2.33 2.37
CA THR A 25 14.49 -3.31 2.80
C THR A 25 14.57 -4.47 1.81
N ALA A 26 13.43 -5.06 1.43
CA ALA A 26 13.40 -6.14 0.45
C ALA A 26 13.93 -5.70 -0.94
N LEU A 27 13.68 -4.46 -1.35
CA LEU A 27 14.22 -3.89 -2.59
C LEU A 27 15.74 -3.69 -2.54
N VAL A 28 16.28 -3.33 -1.37
CA VAL A 28 17.72 -3.23 -1.13
C VAL A 28 18.37 -4.61 -1.15
N ASP A 29 17.74 -5.61 -0.54
CA ASP A 29 18.20 -7.01 -0.59
C ASP A 29 18.23 -7.57 -2.03
N GLU A 30 17.36 -7.07 -2.90
CA GLU A 30 17.35 -7.38 -4.35
C GLU A 30 18.35 -6.50 -5.16
N GLY A 31 19.16 -5.67 -4.48
CA GLY A 31 20.32 -4.97 -5.05
C GLY A 31 20.16 -3.48 -5.32
N LEU A 32 19.06 -2.83 -4.91
CA LEU A 32 18.94 -1.37 -4.98
C LEU A 32 19.69 -0.69 -3.84
N THR A 33 20.08 0.58 -4.03
CA THR A 33 20.48 1.42 -2.91
C THR A 33 19.26 1.86 -2.09
N GLN A 34 19.47 2.26 -0.84
CA GLN A 34 18.39 2.82 0.00
C GLN A 34 17.63 3.94 -0.70
N GLN A 35 18.34 4.85 -1.36
CA GLN A 35 17.72 5.96 -2.09
C GLN A 35 16.90 5.46 -3.28
N GLN A 36 17.44 4.53 -4.07
CA GLN A 36 16.71 3.96 -5.22
C GLN A 36 15.46 3.21 -4.80
N ALA A 37 15.48 2.56 -3.63
CA ALA A 37 14.31 1.89 -3.06
C ALA A 37 13.27 2.91 -2.57
N ALA A 38 13.68 3.94 -1.82
CA ALA A 38 12.80 5.04 -1.41
C ALA A 38 12.17 5.77 -2.60
N ASP A 39 12.93 5.95 -3.69
CA ASP A 39 12.46 6.59 -4.93
C ASP A 39 11.39 5.77 -5.68
N ARG A 40 11.10 4.53 -5.26
CA ARG A 40 9.97 3.74 -5.78
C ARG A 40 8.63 4.09 -5.14
N PHE A 41 8.61 4.95 -4.12
CA PHE A 41 7.41 5.31 -3.38
C PHE A 41 6.96 6.74 -3.66
N TRP A 42 5.64 6.91 -3.69
CA TRP A 42 4.93 8.19 -3.71
C TRP A 42 3.82 8.15 -2.66
N PHE A 43 3.98 8.93 -1.60
CA PHE A 43 3.01 8.99 -0.51
C PHE A 43 2.05 10.16 -0.68
N VAL A 44 0.76 9.91 -0.51
CA VAL A 44 -0.29 10.93 -0.56
C VAL A 44 -1.02 10.93 0.78
N ASP A 45 -1.08 12.08 1.45
CA ASP A 45 -1.87 12.26 2.67
C ASP A 45 -3.01 13.27 2.45
N ILE A 46 -3.62 13.76 3.53
CA ILE A 46 -4.73 14.71 3.48
C ILE A 46 -4.36 16.04 2.81
N ASP A 47 -3.08 16.42 2.86
CA ASP A 47 -2.55 17.64 2.24
C ASP A 47 -1.94 17.38 0.85
N GLY A 48 -2.05 16.14 0.34
CA GLY A 48 -1.58 15.72 -0.97
C GLY A 48 -0.24 14.98 -0.93
N LEU A 49 0.45 14.95 -2.07
CA LEU A 49 1.74 14.28 -2.22
C LEU A 49 2.79 14.83 -1.23
N LEU A 50 3.52 13.93 -0.60
CA LEU A 50 4.67 14.28 0.24
C LEU A 50 5.83 14.74 -0.66
N VAL A 51 6.20 16.01 -0.52
CA VAL A 51 7.34 16.64 -1.20
C VAL A 51 8.32 17.19 -0.16
N ARG A 52 9.61 17.26 -0.51
CA ARG A 52 10.68 17.63 0.45
C ARG A 52 10.52 19.03 1.05
N SER A 53 9.90 19.97 0.34
CA SER A 53 9.63 21.32 0.85
C SER A 53 8.58 21.40 1.96
N ARG A 54 7.78 20.35 2.18
CA ARG A 54 6.80 20.30 3.27
C ARG A 54 7.51 20.33 4.63
N SER A 55 7.22 21.36 5.42
CA SER A 55 7.92 21.67 6.66
C SER A 55 7.59 20.69 7.80
N GLU A 56 6.37 20.19 7.80
CA GLU A 56 5.73 19.40 8.85
C GLU A 56 6.02 17.89 8.78
N LEU A 57 6.77 17.45 7.76
CA LEU A 57 7.12 16.04 7.60
C LEU A 57 8.00 15.54 8.76
N THR A 58 7.68 14.36 9.29
CA THR A 58 8.57 13.68 10.23
C THR A 58 9.87 13.24 9.56
N PRO A 59 10.95 12.96 10.29
CA PRO A 59 12.18 12.44 9.71
C PRO A 59 11.96 11.19 8.84
N GLU A 60 11.07 10.30 9.26
CA GLU A 60 10.74 9.07 8.55
C GLU A 60 9.96 9.36 7.26
N GLN A 61 9.01 10.30 7.28
CA GLN A 61 8.28 10.74 6.09
C GLN A 61 9.19 11.42 5.06
N ARG A 62 10.19 12.20 5.51
CA ARG A 62 11.14 12.90 4.62
C ARG A 62 11.99 11.96 3.77
N ILE A 63 12.18 10.71 4.20
CA ILE A 63 12.89 9.68 3.41
C ILE A 63 12.18 9.46 2.08
N TYR A 64 10.85 9.43 2.11
CA TYR A 64 9.99 9.18 0.94
C TYR A 64 9.45 10.45 0.27
N GLY A 65 9.82 11.63 0.78
CA GLY A 65 9.42 12.92 0.19
C GLY A 65 9.99 13.09 -1.21
N ARG A 66 9.12 13.37 -2.18
CA ARG A 66 9.53 13.59 -3.58
C ARG A 66 10.24 14.92 -3.75
N ASP A 67 11.13 14.98 -4.73
CA ASP A 67 11.75 16.24 -5.11
C ASP A 67 10.70 17.20 -5.67
N ASP A 68 10.73 18.44 -5.22
CA ASP A 68 9.80 19.48 -5.67
C ASP A 68 9.85 19.70 -7.19
N THR A 69 11.01 19.51 -7.82
CA THR A 69 11.16 19.66 -9.27
C THR A 69 10.41 18.60 -10.08
N GLU A 70 10.23 17.39 -9.52
CA GLU A 70 9.49 16.30 -10.16
C GLU A 70 8.01 16.67 -10.37
N VAL A 71 7.43 17.35 -9.38
CA VAL A 71 5.98 17.60 -9.32
C VAL A 71 5.59 18.96 -9.90
N ARG A 72 6.56 19.85 -10.17
CA ARG A 72 6.32 21.20 -10.71
C ARG A 72 5.46 21.22 -11.97
N HIS A 73 5.54 20.17 -12.78
CA HIS A 73 4.82 20.07 -14.05
C HIS A 73 3.45 19.39 -13.94
N TRP A 74 3.04 18.96 -12.74
CA TRP A 74 1.79 18.21 -12.55
C TRP A 74 0.57 19.12 -12.35
N GLY A 75 0.77 20.44 -12.33
CA GLY A 75 -0.29 21.44 -12.19
C GLY A 75 -0.14 22.25 -10.91
N ALA A 76 -1.11 23.13 -10.65
CA ALA A 76 -1.12 23.99 -9.48
C ALA A 76 -1.57 23.23 -8.21
N GLY A 77 -0.96 23.57 -7.07
CA GLY A 77 -1.27 22.98 -5.77
C GLY A 77 -0.65 21.60 -5.54
N ALA A 78 -0.76 21.10 -4.31
CA ALA A 78 -0.28 19.78 -3.95
C ALA A 78 -1.06 18.69 -4.73
N PRO A 79 -0.37 17.75 -5.41
CA PRO A 79 -1.05 16.68 -6.13
C PRO A 79 -1.88 15.76 -5.24
N ASP A 80 -3.14 15.56 -5.59
CA ASP A 80 -4.01 14.55 -4.98
C ASP A 80 -3.74 13.15 -5.55
N LEU A 81 -4.41 12.13 -5.01
CA LEU A 81 -4.23 10.73 -5.43
C LEU A 81 -4.43 10.53 -6.93
N ALA A 82 -5.49 11.10 -7.51
CA ALA A 82 -5.81 10.92 -8.92
C ALA A 82 -4.72 11.52 -9.81
N ARG A 83 -4.21 12.71 -9.46
CA ARG A 83 -3.11 13.36 -10.18
C ARG A 83 -1.80 12.60 -10.05
N VAL A 84 -1.47 12.12 -8.85
CA VAL A 84 -0.29 11.29 -8.62
C VAL A 84 -0.37 10.01 -9.45
N VAL A 85 -1.51 9.30 -9.43
CA VAL A 85 -1.70 8.08 -10.21
C VAL A 85 -1.60 8.35 -11.72
N GLY A 86 -2.16 9.46 -12.20
CA GLY A 86 -2.05 9.87 -13.61
C GLY A 86 -0.62 10.16 -14.05
N ALA A 87 0.17 10.83 -13.20
CA ALA A 87 1.55 11.20 -13.52
C ALA A 87 2.54 10.02 -13.36
N VAL A 88 2.46 9.32 -12.23
CA VAL A 88 3.37 8.21 -11.87
C VAL A 88 3.05 6.95 -12.66
N ARG A 89 1.77 6.75 -13.00
CA ARG A 89 1.25 5.52 -13.61
C ARG A 89 1.70 4.27 -12.84
N PRO A 90 1.29 4.12 -11.58
CA PRO A 90 1.84 3.12 -10.67
C PRO A 90 1.44 1.69 -11.04
N THR A 91 2.25 0.73 -10.56
CA THR A 91 1.95 -0.71 -10.67
C THR A 91 1.38 -1.28 -9.39
N VAL A 92 1.62 -0.59 -8.26
CA VAL A 92 1.15 -0.97 -6.92
C VAL A 92 0.48 0.24 -6.29
N LEU A 93 -0.71 0.03 -5.72
CA LEU A 93 -1.44 1.03 -4.95
C LEU A 93 -1.81 0.45 -3.58
N ILE A 94 -1.39 1.12 -2.51
CA ILE A 94 -1.57 0.66 -1.12
C ILE A 94 -2.37 1.71 -0.36
N GLY A 95 -3.43 1.28 0.33
CA GLY A 95 -4.32 2.15 1.09
C GLY A 95 -4.20 1.90 2.59
N LEU A 96 -3.72 2.90 3.32
CA LEU A 96 -3.51 2.89 4.77
C LEU A 96 -3.94 4.24 5.36
N SER A 97 -5.10 4.74 4.91
CA SER A 97 -5.54 6.13 5.12
C SER A 97 -6.86 6.31 5.86
N THR A 98 -7.62 5.23 6.04
CA THR A 98 -9.03 5.21 6.46
C THR A 98 -9.99 6.04 5.59
N SER A 99 -9.53 6.48 4.40
CA SER A 99 -10.33 7.23 3.45
C SER A 99 -11.18 6.29 2.60
N HIS A 100 -12.42 6.05 3.05
CA HIS A 100 -13.36 5.18 2.36
C HIS A 100 -13.66 5.67 0.94
N GLY A 101 -13.59 4.76 -0.04
CA GLY A 101 -13.89 5.06 -1.44
C GLY A 101 -12.84 5.91 -2.17
N ALA A 102 -11.66 6.13 -1.56
CA ALA A 102 -10.59 6.91 -2.18
C ALA A 102 -10.03 6.28 -3.45
N PHE A 103 -10.08 4.95 -3.59
CA PHE A 103 -9.69 4.26 -4.82
C PHE A 103 -10.86 4.27 -5.80
N THR A 104 -11.08 5.42 -6.43
CA THR A 104 -12.17 5.61 -7.39
C THR A 104 -12.00 4.78 -8.66
N GLU A 105 -13.08 4.57 -9.41
CA GLU A 105 -13.04 3.92 -10.72
C GLU A 105 -12.01 4.56 -11.65
N GLN A 106 -11.93 5.90 -11.67
CA GLN A 106 -10.96 6.62 -12.48
C GLN A 106 -9.52 6.27 -12.09
N VAL A 107 -9.19 6.26 -10.80
CA VAL A 107 -7.86 5.89 -10.30
C VAL A 107 -7.51 4.47 -10.72
N VAL A 108 -8.42 3.53 -10.48
CA VAL A 108 -8.19 2.10 -10.72
C VAL A 108 -8.07 1.79 -12.21
N ARG A 109 -8.92 2.39 -13.05
CA ARG A 109 -8.81 2.24 -14.52
C ARG A 109 -7.52 2.84 -15.06
N THR A 110 -7.13 4.02 -14.57
CA THR A 110 -5.86 4.65 -14.95
C THR A 110 -4.66 3.74 -14.67
N MET A 111 -4.67 3.03 -13.54
CA MET A 111 -3.65 2.01 -13.26
C MET A 111 -3.74 0.81 -14.19
N ALA A 112 -4.96 0.31 -14.43
CA ALA A 112 -5.22 -0.88 -15.23
C ALA A 112 -4.91 -0.69 -16.73
N ASP A 113 -4.82 0.55 -17.22
CA ASP A 113 -4.42 0.91 -18.58
C ASP A 113 -2.91 0.79 -18.80
N VAL A 114 -2.11 0.84 -17.73
CA VAL A 114 -0.64 0.90 -17.80
C VAL A 114 0.00 -0.39 -17.31
N CYS A 115 -0.72 -1.14 -16.47
CA CYS A 115 -0.27 -2.40 -15.90
C CYS A 115 -1.27 -3.51 -16.26
N ASP A 116 -0.77 -4.60 -16.83
CA ASP A 116 -1.61 -5.77 -17.16
C ASP A 116 -2.22 -6.41 -15.91
N ARG A 117 -1.49 -6.41 -14.79
CA ARG A 117 -1.96 -6.96 -13.51
C ARG A 117 -1.62 -6.01 -12.37
N PRO A 118 -2.41 -4.93 -12.18
CA PRO A 118 -2.13 -3.95 -11.13
C PRO A 118 -2.32 -4.58 -9.75
N VAL A 119 -1.44 -4.27 -8.81
CA VAL A 119 -1.58 -4.67 -7.40
C VAL A 119 -2.29 -3.56 -6.65
N ILE A 120 -3.44 -3.86 -6.05
CA ILE A 120 -4.28 -2.87 -5.35
C ILE A 120 -4.65 -3.41 -3.98
N LEU A 121 -4.17 -2.75 -2.93
CA LEU A 121 -4.25 -3.19 -1.55
C LEU A 121 -5.04 -2.19 -0.69
N PRO A 122 -6.38 -2.26 -0.65
CA PRO A 122 -7.19 -1.47 0.29
C PRO A 122 -7.10 -2.08 1.70
N LEU A 123 -6.17 -1.60 2.52
CA LEU A 123 -5.81 -2.22 3.80
C LEU A 123 -6.46 -1.55 5.02
N SER A 124 -7.19 -0.46 4.83
CA SER A 124 -7.88 0.21 5.94
C SER A 124 -8.96 -0.67 6.56
N ASN A 125 -9.08 -0.58 7.89
CA ASN A 125 -10.00 -1.34 8.71
C ASN A 125 -10.94 -0.40 9.49
N PRO A 126 -12.17 -0.85 9.81
CA PRO A 126 -12.85 -2.06 9.31
C PRO A 126 -13.28 -1.91 7.84
N THR A 127 -14.01 -2.88 7.30
CA THR A 127 -14.51 -2.91 5.90
C THR A 127 -15.13 -1.58 5.44
N SER A 128 -15.84 -0.86 6.32
CA SER A 128 -16.44 0.46 6.05
C SER A 128 -15.43 1.60 5.84
N HIS A 129 -14.14 1.36 6.08
CA HIS A 129 -13.05 2.30 5.85
C HIS A 129 -12.09 1.84 4.75
N ALA A 130 -12.35 0.69 4.12
CA ALA A 130 -11.58 0.24 2.98
C ALA A 130 -11.63 1.28 1.85
N GLU A 131 -10.49 1.52 1.23
CA GLU A 131 -10.34 2.50 0.15
C GLU A 131 -11.16 2.15 -1.10
N ALA A 132 -11.45 0.86 -1.32
CA ALA A 132 -12.39 0.38 -2.32
C ALA A 132 -12.92 -1.02 -1.95
N ASP A 133 -14.09 -1.35 -2.51
CA ASP A 133 -14.62 -2.72 -2.46
C ASP A 133 -13.88 -3.61 -3.48
N PRO A 134 -13.41 -4.81 -3.10
CA PRO A 134 -12.78 -5.76 -4.01
C PRO A 134 -13.63 -6.12 -5.24
N ALA A 135 -14.96 -6.12 -5.12
CA ALA A 135 -15.87 -6.39 -6.23
C ALA A 135 -15.82 -5.27 -7.28
N ASP A 136 -15.71 -4.02 -6.83
CA ASP A 136 -15.50 -2.88 -7.71
C ASP A 136 -14.14 -2.95 -8.39
N LEU A 137 -13.07 -3.27 -7.65
CA LEU A 137 -11.73 -3.44 -8.21
C LEU A 137 -11.70 -4.53 -9.29
N ALA A 138 -12.35 -5.67 -9.05
CA ALA A 138 -12.46 -6.74 -10.03
C ALA A 138 -13.24 -6.27 -11.27
N ARG A 139 -14.37 -5.57 -11.09
CA ARG A 139 -15.17 -5.04 -12.20
C ARG A 139 -14.40 -4.01 -13.04
N TRP A 140 -13.73 -3.05 -12.41
CA TRP A 140 -13.04 -1.96 -13.10
C TRP A 140 -11.79 -2.42 -13.84
N THR A 141 -11.17 -3.52 -13.39
CA THR A 141 -9.96 -4.08 -14.01
C THR A 141 -10.22 -5.28 -14.91
N GLY A 142 -11.47 -5.73 -15.03
CA GLY A 142 -11.81 -6.96 -15.78
C GLY A 142 -11.22 -8.22 -15.13
N GLY A 143 -11.14 -8.24 -13.80
CA GLY A 143 -10.63 -9.37 -13.01
C GLY A 143 -9.10 -9.50 -12.99
N ARG A 144 -8.36 -8.56 -13.60
CA ARG A 144 -6.89 -8.65 -13.72
C ARG A 144 -6.15 -8.20 -12.46
N ALA A 145 -6.75 -7.33 -11.64
CA ALA A 145 -6.10 -6.79 -10.46
C ALA A 145 -5.77 -7.88 -9.43
N LEU A 146 -4.59 -7.77 -8.84
CA LEU A 146 -4.19 -8.53 -7.67
C LEU A 146 -4.64 -7.75 -6.43
N VAL A 147 -5.63 -8.29 -5.71
CA VAL A 147 -6.26 -7.61 -4.58
C VAL A 147 -6.05 -8.40 -3.30
N ALA A 148 -5.64 -7.70 -2.24
CA ALA A 148 -5.72 -8.18 -0.86
C ALA A 148 -6.17 -7.06 0.06
N THR A 149 -7.02 -7.38 1.02
CA THR A 149 -7.68 -6.41 1.91
C THR A 149 -7.20 -6.54 3.36
N GLY A 150 -7.33 -5.48 4.15
CA GLY A 150 -7.08 -5.56 5.60
C GLY A 150 -8.18 -6.31 6.36
N SER A 151 -9.44 -6.03 5.97
CA SER A 151 -10.65 -6.62 6.55
C SER A 151 -11.24 -7.72 5.66
N PRO A 152 -12.03 -8.67 6.21
CA PRO A 152 -12.67 -9.71 5.41
C PRO A 152 -13.76 -9.11 4.50
N PHE A 153 -13.83 -9.64 3.28
CA PHE A 153 -14.89 -9.37 2.32
C PHE A 153 -15.54 -10.68 1.85
N PRO A 154 -16.80 -10.67 1.41
CA PRO A 154 -17.41 -11.82 0.76
C PRO A 154 -16.61 -12.28 -0.48
N PRO A 155 -16.67 -13.57 -0.85
CA PRO A 155 -16.06 -14.06 -2.08
C PRO A 155 -16.57 -13.31 -3.31
N LEU A 156 -15.66 -13.08 -4.27
CA LEU A 156 -15.98 -12.47 -5.56
C LEU A 156 -16.57 -13.50 -6.50
N LYS A 157 -17.56 -13.09 -7.30
CA LYS A 157 -18.07 -13.88 -8.42
C LYS A 157 -17.34 -13.49 -9.70
N VAL A 158 -16.36 -14.28 -10.10
CA VAL A 158 -15.56 -14.07 -11.32
C VAL A 158 -15.83 -15.24 -12.26
N ASP A 159 -16.35 -14.96 -13.45
CA ASP A 159 -16.68 -15.97 -14.49
C ASP A 159 -17.52 -17.15 -13.96
N GLY A 160 -18.49 -16.85 -13.09
CA GLY A 160 -19.36 -17.86 -12.48
C GLY A 160 -18.72 -18.70 -11.37
N ARG A 161 -17.47 -18.41 -10.98
CA ARG A 161 -16.78 -19.05 -9.84
C ARG A 161 -16.69 -18.10 -8.66
N GLU A 162 -16.78 -18.66 -7.46
CA GLU A 162 -16.48 -17.92 -6.24
C GLU A 162 -14.97 -17.94 -5.98
N VAL A 163 -14.38 -16.76 -5.90
CA VAL A 163 -12.96 -16.55 -5.64
C VAL A 163 -12.83 -15.85 -4.29
N PRO A 164 -12.14 -16.43 -3.30
CA PRO A 164 -11.95 -15.78 -2.01
C PRO A 164 -11.10 -14.50 -2.18
N VAL A 165 -11.48 -13.44 -1.47
CA VAL A 165 -10.66 -12.23 -1.38
C VAL A 165 -9.52 -12.51 -0.40
N ALA A 166 -8.28 -12.33 -0.85
CA ALA A 166 -7.12 -12.49 0.02
C ALA A 166 -7.10 -11.43 1.12
N GLN A 167 -6.65 -11.81 2.32
CA GLN A 167 -6.49 -10.88 3.43
C GLN A 167 -5.00 -10.68 3.74
N ALA A 168 -4.59 -9.42 3.82
CA ALA A 168 -3.28 -9.02 4.31
C ALA A 168 -3.44 -8.53 5.76
N ASN A 169 -3.51 -9.49 6.69
CA ASN A 169 -3.81 -9.24 8.09
C ASN A 169 -2.63 -9.62 9.01
N ASN A 170 -2.38 -8.82 10.04
CA ASN A 170 -1.30 -9.03 11.00
C ASN A 170 -1.38 -10.37 11.75
N VAL A 171 -2.55 -11.03 11.76
CA VAL A 171 -2.75 -12.38 12.30
C VAL A 171 -1.78 -13.42 11.71
N TYR A 172 -1.25 -13.19 10.51
CA TYR A 172 -0.26 -14.10 9.90
C TYR A 172 1.16 -13.95 10.48
N VAL A 173 1.44 -12.86 11.20
CA VAL A 173 2.79 -12.52 11.68
C VAL A 173 2.86 -12.50 13.21
N PHE A 174 1.91 -11.81 13.87
CA PHE A 174 2.01 -11.55 15.32
C PHE A 174 1.96 -12.80 16.21
N PRO A 175 1.15 -13.84 15.93
CA PRO A 175 1.16 -15.06 16.75
C PRO A 175 2.52 -15.78 16.73
N ALA A 176 3.20 -15.80 15.57
CA ALA A 176 4.52 -16.42 15.45
C ALA A 176 5.59 -15.62 16.21
N ILE A 177 5.59 -14.29 16.07
CA ILE A 177 6.49 -13.42 16.85
C ILE A 177 6.22 -13.57 18.35
N GLY A 178 4.95 -13.54 18.77
CA GLY A 178 4.56 -13.72 20.18
C GLY A 178 5.05 -15.04 20.77
N LEU A 179 4.95 -16.14 20.02
CA LEU A 179 5.50 -17.43 20.42
C LEU A 179 7.02 -17.41 20.53
N ALA A 180 7.71 -16.74 19.60
CA ALA A 180 9.17 -16.70 19.56
C ALA A 180 9.81 -15.85 20.68
N VAL A 181 9.14 -14.77 21.10
CA VAL A 181 9.63 -13.89 22.18
C VAL A 181 9.21 -14.35 23.57
N THR A 182 8.24 -15.26 23.67
CA THR A 182 7.87 -15.86 24.95
C THR A 182 8.98 -16.84 25.35
N PRO A 183 9.72 -16.61 26.45
CA PRO A 183 10.67 -17.60 26.91
C PRO A 183 9.91 -18.90 27.18
N ALA A 184 10.37 -20.00 26.59
CA ALA A 184 9.96 -21.32 27.05
C ALA A 184 10.18 -21.34 28.56
N GLY A 185 9.11 -21.56 29.32
CA GLY A 185 9.18 -21.54 30.77
C GLY A 185 10.36 -22.39 31.27
N PRO A 186 10.97 -22.03 32.43
CA PRO A 186 12.15 -22.73 32.91
C PRO A 186 11.88 -24.24 32.93
N PRO A 187 12.81 -25.08 32.44
CA PRO A 187 12.66 -26.52 32.54
C PRO A 187 12.66 -26.91 34.02
N GLY A 188 11.49 -27.20 34.59
CA GLY A 188 11.37 -27.79 35.92
C GLY A 188 10.43 -27.14 36.94
N SER A 189 9.27 -26.61 36.57
CA SER A 189 8.19 -26.45 37.56
C SER A 189 7.46 -27.80 37.74
N PRO A 190 7.48 -28.44 38.92
CA PRO A 190 6.63 -29.59 39.19
C PRO A 190 5.16 -29.17 39.14
N ALA A 191 4.32 -30.05 38.61
CA ALA A 191 2.88 -29.94 38.81
C ALA A 191 2.59 -30.14 40.31
N GLU A 192 1.98 -29.14 40.95
CA GLU A 192 1.19 -29.29 42.18
C GLU A 192 -0.30 -29.24 41.83
#